data_AF-A0A183H8B6-F1
#
_entry.id   AF-A0A183H8B6-F1
#
_cell.length_a   1.000
_cell.length_b   1.000
_cell.length_c   1.000
_cell.angle_alpha   90.00
_cell.angle_beta   90.00
_cell.angle_gamma   90.00
#
_symmetry.space_group_name_H-M   'P 1'
#
loop_
_entity.id
_entity.type
_entity.pdbx_description
1 polymer ?
#
loop_
_entity_poly.entity_id
_entity_poly.type
_entity_poly.pdbx_seq_one_letter_code
_entity_poly.pdbx_strand_id
1 'polypeptide(L)'
;MAEVEQADEEIADLSLQDRIRSLNWVTAGFLETTLDFSQESVRDKLDEAITEIIDMNSHRGAAEKLQCLVRCSKMIFEALKESRSGAPAGADEYLPVLIFVILKGNPPLIQSNVKFVSRFALPARVLSGESGYYFTNLSCALQFVQNMNAESLKMPKEEFEAYTSGHQVPPLNAMNMGCNQSIRTMENSLVQVRQLLERQKNLKILMKELEIRVKKETDELSAEVDEILNSYPSEELKQLTEQIMIEEAELFGTSVSSSTLLNNISQSSRELDFIDENASNEEHNDHEKNVTSQPSSIQDLV
;
A
#
# COMPACT_ATOMS: atom_id res chain seq x y z
N MET A 1 -42.18 19.54 26.01
CA MET A 1 -41.07 20.50 26.19
C MET A 1 -39.72 19.80 25.99
N ALA A 2 -39.42 18.73 26.74
CA ALA A 2 -38.20 17.93 26.51
C ALA A 2 -38.08 17.34 25.10
N GLU A 3 -39.17 16.83 24.50
CA GLU A 3 -39.16 16.31 23.12
C GLU A 3 -38.90 17.39 22.06
N VAL A 4 -39.30 18.64 22.32
CA VAL A 4 -39.07 19.77 21.39
C VAL A 4 -37.62 20.23 21.49
N GLU A 5 -37.09 20.33 22.70
CA GLU A 5 -35.69 20.72 22.93
C GLU A 5 -34.70 19.64 22.42
N GLN A 6 -35.10 18.37 22.46
CA GLN A 6 -34.32 17.26 21.91
C GLN A 6 -34.29 17.27 20.36
N ALA A 7 -35.41 17.62 19.72
CA ALA A 7 -35.47 17.77 18.26
C ALA A 7 -34.60 18.94 17.77
N ASP A 8 -34.59 20.07 18.50
CA ASP A 8 -33.77 21.24 18.16
C ASP A 8 -32.26 20.95 18.25
N GLU A 9 -31.84 20.10 19.20
CA GLU A 9 -30.43 19.71 19.36
C GLU A 9 -29.96 18.76 18.26
N GLU A 10 -30.79 17.80 17.88
CA GLU A 10 -30.51 16.88 16.78
C GLU A 10 -30.37 17.65 15.45
N ILE A 11 -31.28 18.60 15.18
CA ILE A 11 -31.20 19.46 13.99
C ILE A 11 -29.91 20.28 13.98
N ALA A 12 -29.51 20.82 15.14
CA ALA A 12 -28.28 21.60 15.26
C ALA A 12 -27.02 20.76 15.01
N ASP A 13 -26.99 19.51 15.48
CA ASP A 13 -25.89 18.57 15.22
C ASP A 13 -25.79 18.22 13.74
N LEU A 14 -26.91 17.90 13.09
CA LEU A 14 -26.93 17.57 11.66
C LEU A 14 -26.48 18.76 10.81
N SER A 15 -27.02 19.95 11.10
CA SER A 15 -26.62 21.18 10.42
C SER A 15 -25.13 21.47 10.55
N LEU A 16 -24.55 21.26 11.75
CA LEU A 16 -23.11 21.42 11.92
C LEU A 16 -22.31 20.36 11.17
N GLN A 17 -22.71 19.09 11.21
CA GLN A 17 -22.01 18.03 10.48
C GLN A 17 -21.99 18.28 8.98
N ASP A 18 -23.13 18.69 8.41
CA ASP A 18 -23.22 19.02 6.99
C ASP A 18 -22.36 20.24 6.66
N ARG A 19 -22.32 21.22 7.57
CA ARG A 19 -21.40 22.36 7.45
C ARG A 19 -19.94 21.91 7.45
N ILE A 20 -19.52 21.07 8.40
CA ILE A 20 -18.16 20.53 8.47
C ILE A 20 -17.82 19.76 7.18
N ARG A 21 -18.74 18.92 6.69
CA ARG A 21 -18.55 18.19 5.41
C ARG A 21 -18.34 19.13 4.24
N SER A 22 -19.14 20.19 4.15
CA SER A 22 -19.00 21.21 3.09
C SER A 22 -17.68 21.98 3.16
N LEU A 23 -17.01 21.98 4.31
CA LEU A 23 -15.74 22.67 4.58
C LEU A 23 -14.54 21.71 4.65
N ASN A 24 -14.71 20.42 4.35
CA ASN A 24 -13.62 19.45 4.42
C ASN A 24 -12.47 19.76 3.43
N TRP A 25 -12.76 20.55 2.40
CA TRP A 25 -11.77 21.06 1.45
C TRP A 25 -10.78 22.04 2.09
N VAL A 26 -11.10 22.64 3.25
CA VAL A 26 -10.22 23.59 3.95
C VAL A 26 -8.95 22.89 4.43
N THR A 27 -7.82 23.42 3.99
CA THR A 27 -6.48 22.95 4.32
C THR A 27 -5.89 23.75 5.49
N ALA A 28 -4.97 23.13 6.21
CA ALA A 28 -4.15 23.75 7.26
C ALA A 28 -3.46 25.07 6.81
N GLY A 29 -3.06 25.17 5.54
CA GLY A 29 -2.47 26.39 4.96
C GLY A 29 -3.38 27.61 4.97
N PHE A 30 -4.71 27.45 4.90
CA PHE A 30 -5.67 28.56 4.99
C PHE A 30 -5.93 29.02 6.43
N LEU A 31 -5.62 28.16 7.40
CA LEU A 31 -5.79 28.43 8.83
C LEU A 31 -4.49 29.00 9.46
N GLU A 32 -3.50 29.37 8.64
CA GLU A 32 -2.18 29.87 9.08
C GLU A 32 -1.50 28.95 10.10
N THR A 33 -1.75 27.64 10.02
CA THR A 33 -1.17 26.68 10.98
C THR A 33 0.35 26.58 10.80
N THR A 34 1.10 26.64 11.90
CA THR A 34 2.57 26.44 11.91
C THR A 34 2.99 24.98 11.81
N LEU A 35 2.07 24.08 11.43
CA LEU A 35 2.32 22.64 11.33
C LEU A 35 3.12 22.30 10.07
N ASP A 36 4.27 21.68 10.29
CA ASP A 36 5.07 21.04 9.26
C ASP A 36 4.57 19.61 9.07
N PHE A 37 3.66 19.48 8.11
CA PHE A 37 3.18 18.17 7.66
C PHE A 37 4.27 17.36 6.96
N SER A 38 5.52 17.81 6.81
CA SER A 38 6.57 16.95 6.24
C SER A 38 6.99 15.83 7.20
N GLN A 39 6.81 16.03 8.50
CA GLN A 39 7.17 15.05 9.53
C GLN A 39 6.06 14.01 9.73
N GLU A 40 6.41 12.72 9.67
CA GLU A 40 5.47 11.62 9.90
C GLU A 40 4.92 11.63 11.33
N SER A 41 5.77 11.92 12.32
CA SER A 41 5.38 11.97 13.73
C SER A 41 4.30 13.02 14.03
N VAL A 42 4.39 14.20 13.41
CA VAL A 42 3.39 15.28 13.52
C VAL A 42 2.05 14.83 12.95
N ARG A 43 2.07 14.11 11.82
CA ARG A 43 0.84 13.58 11.20
C ARG A 43 0.19 12.51 12.08
N ASP A 44 0.98 11.58 12.62
CA ASP A 44 0.47 10.52 13.50
C ASP A 44 -0.16 11.11 14.77
N LYS A 45 0.46 12.13 15.37
CA LYS A 45 -0.10 12.85 16.51
C LYS A 45 -1.42 13.57 16.20
N LEU A 46 -1.56 14.10 14.98
CA LEU A 46 -2.83 14.68 14.53
C LEU A 46 -3.90 13.61 14.32
N ASP A 47 -3.56 12.44 13.78
CA ASP A 47 -4.49 11.31 13.65
C ASP A 47 -4.94 10.80 15.02
N GLU A 48 -4.04 10.73 16.01
CA GLU A 48 -4.37 10.44 17.41
C GLU A 48 -5.33 11.50 17.99
N ALA A 49 -5.06 12.79 17.75
CA ALA A 49 -5.93 13.88 18.20
C ALA A 49 -7.34 13.80 17.57
N ILE A 50 -7.43 13.49 16.28
CA ILE A 50 -8.69 13.26 15.55
C ILE A 50 -9.45 12.08 16.16
N THR A 51 -8.74 10.99 16.48
CA THR A 51 -9.36 9.81 17.08
C THR A 51 -9.94 10.13 18.47
N GLU A 52 -9.19 10.87 19.30
CA GLU A 52 -9.64 11.29 20.64
C GLU A 52 -10.88 12.20 20.61
N ILE A 53 -10.97 13.14 19.65
CA ILE A 53 -12.15 14.02 19.55
C ILE A 53 -13.38 13.26 19.04
N ILE A 54 -13.20 12.27 18.16
CA ILE A 54 -14.29 11.38 17.69
C ILE A 54 -14.77 10.49 18.85
N ASP A 55 -13.84 9.94 19.62
CA ASP A 55 -14.14 9.03 20.74
C ASP A 55 -14.88 9.72 21.89
N MET A 56 -14.84 11.05 21.99
CA MET A 56 -15.62 11.81 22.97
C MET A 56 -17.11 11.42 23.01
N ASN A 57 -17.71 11.05 21.88
CA ASN A 57 -19.11 10.64 21.83
C ASN A 57 -19.37 9.28 22.51
N SER A 58 -18.39 8.39 22.57
CA SER A 58 -18.51 7.05 23.16
C SER A 58 -18.66 7.08 24.69
N HIS A 59 -18.13 8.13 25.32
CA HIS A 59 -18.16 8.30 26.77
C HIS A 59 -19.51 8.76 27.30
N ARG A 60 -19.87 8.32 28.51
CA ARG A 60 -21.15 8.69 29.16
C ARG A 60 -21.00 9.83 30.17
N GLY A 61 -19.84 9.95 30.82
CA GLY A 61 -19.61 10.99 31.83
C GLY A 61 -19.16 12.32 31.24
N ALA A 62 -19.68 13.44 31.72
CA ALA A 62 -19.21 14.78 31.33
C ALA A 62 -17.71 14.98 31.63
N ALA A 63 -17.24 14.44 32.75
CA ALA A 63 -15.82 14.47 33.10
C ALA A 63 -14.95 13.66 32.12
N GLU A 64 -15.42 12.48 31.68
CA GLU A 64 -14.69 11.64 30.72
C GLU A 64 -14.62 12.31 29.35
N LYS A 65 -15.72 12.90 28.88
CA LYS A 65 -15.75 13.70 27.64
C LYS A 65 -14.72 14.83 27.65
N LEU A 66 -14.61 15.53 28.77
CA LEU A 66 -13.58 16.55 28.95
C LEU A 66 -12.16 15.98 28.98
N GLN A 67 -11.95 14.79 29.54
CA GLN A 67 -10.65 14.14 29.48
C GLN A 67 -10.24 13.79 28.05
N CYS A 68 -11.20 13.38 27.19
CA CYS A 68 -10.94 13.19 25.75
C CYS A 68 -10.47 14.48 25.10
N LEU A 69 -11.14 15.58 25.40
CA LEU A 69 -10.75 16.90 24.90
C LEU A 69 -9.34 17.29 25.39
N VAL A 70 -9.01 17.03 26.66
CA VAL A 70 -7.67 17.29 27.21
C VAL A 70 -6.62 16.42 26.50
N ARG A 71 -6.89 15.13 26.25
CA ARG A 71 -5.98 14.23 25.52
C ARG A 71 -5.79 14.69 24.07
N CYS A 72 -6.87 15.02 23.37
CA CYS A 72 -6.83 15.63 22.04
C CYS A 72 -5.95 16.89 22.03
N SER A 73 -6.16 17.79 22.99
CA SER A 73 -5.39 19.04 23.10
C SER A 73 -3.90 18.77 23.35
N LYS A 74 -3.56 17.78 24.19
CA LYS A 74 -2.18 17.36 24.44
C LYS A 74 -1.50 16.84 23.19
N MET A 75 -2.18 16.01 22.39
CA MET A 75 -1.65 15.52 21.12
C MET A 75 -1.41 16.66 20.13
N ILE A 76 -2.28 17.67 20.10
CA ILE A 76 -2.09 18.89 19.31
C ILE A 76 -0.82 19.65 19.76
N PHE A 77 -0.61 19.82 21.07
CA PHE A 77 0.60 20.49 21.57
C PHE A 77 1.87 19.70 21.29
N GLU A 78 1.82 18.37 21.35
CA GLU A 78 2.93 17.50 20.97
C GLU A 78 3.27 17.64 19.47
N ALA A 79 2.25 17.62 18.60
CA ALA A 79 2.42 17.86 17.17
C ALA A 79 3.06 19.23 16.87
N LEU A 80 2.58 20.30 17.53
CA LEU A 80 3.12 21.65 17.40
C LEU A 80 4.56 21.78 17.93
N LYS A 81 4.91 21.02 18.97
CA LYS A 81 6.25 21.01 19.55
C LYS A 81 7.24 20.32 18.61
N GLU A 82 6.87 19.18 18.04
CA GLU A 82 7.69 18.46 17.06
C GLU A 82 7.92 19.27 15.79
N SER A 83 6.87 19.92 15.29
CA SER A 83 6.93 20.80 14.13
C SER A 83 7.87 22.00 14.29
N ARG A 84 8.21 22.40 15.53
CA ARG A 84 9.04 23.58 15.82
C ARG A 84 10.31 23.22 16.57
N SER A 85 10.83 22.02 16.34
CA SER A 85 12.09 21.54 16.90
C SER A 85 12.17 21.68 18.44
N GLY A 86 11.04 21.48 19.13
CA GLY A 86 10.96 21.48 20.59
C GLY A 86 10.43 22.77 21.24
N ALA A 87 10.11 23.82 20.48
CA ALA A 87 9.58 25.07 21.05
C ALA A 87 8.15 24.88 21.64
N PRO A 88 7.84 25.42 22.85
CA PRO A 88 6.49 25.37 23.43
C PRO A 88 5.49 26.21 22.63
N ALA A 89 4.31 25.67 22.34
CA ALA A 89 3.30 26.36 21.52
C ALA A 89 2.43 27.31 22.32
N GLY A 90 2.13 28.45 21.70
CA GLY A 90 1.27 29.48 22.27
C GLY A 90 -0.22 29.19 22.04
N ALA A 91 -1.07 29.98 22.70
CA ALA A 91 -2.52 29.92 22.51
C ALA A 91 -2.95 30.23 21.07
N ASP A 92 -2.26 31.17 20.42
CA ASP A 92 -2.57 31.63 19.05
C ASP A 92 -2.30 30.53 18.00
N GLU A 93 -1.44 29.57 18.30
CA GLU A 93 -1.12 28.44 17.41
C GLU A 93 -2.02 27.23 17.66
N TYR A 94 -2.59 27.13 18.86
CA TYR A 94 -3.44 26.01 19.24
C TYR A 94 -4.81 26.05 18.56
N LEU A 95 -5.48 27.20 18.58
CA LEU A 95 -6.87 27.32 18.11
C LEU A 95 -7.03 26.96 16.62
N PRO A 96 -6.17 27.43 15.70
CA PRO A 96 -6.27 27.05 14.28
C PRO A 96 -6.08 25.55 14.05
N VAL A 97 -5.21 24.90 14.82
CA VAL A 97 -5.00 23.44 14.74
C VAL A 97 -6.21 22.70 15.30
N LEU A 98 -6.81 23.17 16.39
CA LEU A 98 -8.04 22.59 16.92
C LEU A 98 -9.19 22.65 15.90
N ILE A 99 -9.35 23.79 15.23
CA ILE A 99 -10.33 23.96 14.14
C ILE A 99 -10.05 22.95 13.03
N PHE A 100 -8.79 22.81 12.62
CA PHE A 100 -8.39 21.84 11.60
C PHE A 100 -8.72 20.39 12.00
N VAL A 101 -8.43 19.99 13.24
CA VAL A 101 -8.75 18.66 13.77
C VAL A 101 -10.26 18.41 13.75
N ILE A 102 -11.08 19.39 14.11
CA ILE A 102 -12.54 19.27 14.07
C ILE A 102 -13.05 19.14 12.62
N LEU A 103 -12.49 19.92 11.69
CA LEU A 103 -12.85 19.87 10.28
C LEU A 103 -12.54 18.51 9.65
N LYS A 104 -11.38 17.92 9.98
CA LYS A 104 -10.96 16.61 9.46
C LYS A 104 -11.62 15.43 10.18
N GLY A 105 -11.85 15.54 11.49
CA GLY A 105 -12.46 14.48 12.27
C GLY A 105 -13.97 14.37 12.10
N ASN A 106 -14.66 15.49 11.89
CA ASN A 106 -16.13 15.58 11.88
C ASN A 106 -16.78 14.77 13.03
N PRO A 107 -16.47 15.09 14.30
CA PRO A 107 -16.90 14.29 15.44
C PRO A 107 -18.43 14.20 15.53
N PRO A 108 -19.00 13.00 15.76
CA PRO A 108 -20.44 12.82 15.81
C PRO A 108 -21.05 13.51 17.03
N LEU A 109 -22.24 14.10 16.84
CA LEU A 109 -23.04 14.76 17.89
C LEU A 109 -22.25 15.79 18.72
N ILE A 110 -21.30 16.51 18.10
CA ILE A 110 -20.39 17.38 18.82
C ILE A 110 -21.09 18.56 19.52
N GLN A 111 -22.15 19.12 18.94
CA GLN A 111 -22.91 20.21 19.58
C GLN A 111 -23.65 19.68 20.81
N SER A 112 -24.32 18.53 20.70
CA SER A 112 -24.95 17.88 21.84
C SER A 112 -23.94 17.51 22.92
N ASN A 113 -22.75 17.02 22.55
CA ASN A 113 -21.70 16.72 23.51
C ASN A 113 -21.22 17.96 24.28
N VAL A 114 -21.02 19.08 23.60
CA VAL A 114 -20.62 20.34 24.24
C VAL A 114 -21.74 20.87 25.16
N LYS A 115 -22.99 20.85 24.72
CA LYS A 115 -24.14 21.23 25.55
C LYS A 115 -24.31 20.31 26.76
N PHE A 116 -24.15 19.01 26.57
CA PHE A 116 -24.21 18.01 27.65
C PHE A 116 -23.14 18.31 28.71
N VAL A 117 -21.89 18.53 28.28
CA VAL A 117 -20.82 18.92 29.20
C VAL A 117 -21.19 20.23 29.89
N SER A 118 -21.64 21.26 29.17
CA SER A 118 -22.03 22.54 29.77
C SER A 118 -23.15 22.40 30.84
N ARG A 119 -24.12 21.51 30.63
CA ARG A 119 -25.27 21.29 31.55
C ARG A 119 -24.92 20.43 32.76
N PHE A 120 -24.16 19.36 32.57
CA PHE A 120 -23.95 18.32 33.59
C PHE A 120 -22.56 18.35 34.25
N ALA A 121 -21.66 19.20 33.76
CA ALA A 121 -20.40 19.46 34.39
C ALA A 121 -20.54 20.20 35.72
N LEU A 122 -19.84 19.73 36.74
CA LEU A 122 -19.66 20.49 37.98
C LEU A 122 -18.76 21.70 37.71
N PRO A 123 -19.21 22.95 37.92
CA PRO A 123 -18.42 24.15 37.60
C PRO A 123 -17.06 24.19 38.30
N ALA A 124 -16.99 23.71 39.54
CA ALA A 124 -15.76 23.66 40.32
C ALA A 124 -14.68 22.71 39.75
N ARG A 125 -15.05 21.74 38.91
CA ARG A 125 -14.13 20.73 38.34
C ARG A 125 -13.94 20.89 36.83
N VAL A 126 -14.89 21.51 36.14
CA VAL A 126 -14.93 21.63 34.68
C VAL A 126 -14.62 23.05 34.20
N LEU A 127 -15.00 24.07 34.97
CA LEU A 127 -14.76 25.48 34.63
C LEU A 127 -13.53 26.06 35.35
N SER A 128 -12.69 25.23 35.96
CA SER A 128 -11.44 25.66 36.60
C SER A 128 -10.28 24.75 36.17
N GLY A 129 -9.15 25.35 35.79
CA GLY A 129 -7.94 24.65 35.32
C GLY A 129 -7.86 24.49 33.79
N GLU A 130 -7.01 23.56 33.33
CA GLU A 130 -6.71 23.34 31.90
C GLU A 130 -7.93 22.85 31.10
N SER A 131 -8.79 22.02 31.68
CA SER A 131 -9.96 21.46 30.99
C SER A 131 -10.99 22.54 30.61
N GLY A 132 -11.17 23.57 31.44
CA GLY A 132 -12.06 24.69 31.15
C GLY A 132 -11.54 25.58 30.02
N TYR A 133 -10.22 25.75 29.96
CA TYR A 133 -9.56 26.44 28.84
C TYR A 133 -9.78 25.70 27.51
N TYR A 134 -9.53 24.39 27.46
CA TYR A 134 -9.75 23.61 26.23
C TYR A 134 -11.23 23.55 25.84
N PHE A 135 -12.15 23.44 26.82
CA PHE A 135 -13.59 23.45 26.56
C PHE A 135 -14.08 24.78 25.97
N THR A 136 -13.55 25.90 26.48
CA THR A 136 -13.85 27.23 25.92
C THR A 136 -13.32 27.35 24.50
N ASN A 137 -12.08 26.90 24.24
CA ASN A 137 -11.51 26.89 22.89
C ASN A 137 -12.30 25.99 21.93
N LEU A 138 -12.77 24.82 22.38
CA LEU A 138 -13.64 23.95 21.57
C LEU A 138 -14.94 24.67 21.20
N SER A 139 -15.57 25.34 22.17
CA SER A 139 -16.80 26.10 21.92
C SER A 139 -16.58 27.24 20.92
N CYS A 140 -15.46 27.97 21.07
CA CYS A 140 -15.05 29.01 20.11
C CYS A 140 -14.78 28.43 18.72
N ALA A 141 -14.09 27.29 18.63
CA ALA A 141 -13.77 26.63 17.38
C ALA A 141 -15.05 26.17 16.65
N LEU A 142 -16.02 25.57 17.36
CA LEU A 142 -17.30 25.17 16.78
C LEU A 142 -18.09 26.37 16.27
N GLN A 143 -18.14 27.46 17.03
CA GLN A 143 -18.80 28.70 16.61
C GLN A 143 -18.12 29.33 15.39
N PHE A 144 -16.77 29.26 15.34
CA PHE A 144 -16.01 29.72 14.18
C PHE A 144 -16.33 28.87 12.94
N VAL A 145 -16.39 27.54 13.06
CA VAL A 145 -16.74 26.64 11.95
C VAL A 145 -18.17 26.90 11.44
N GLN A 146 -19.11 27.18 12.34
CA GLN A 146 -20.49 27.54 11.95
C GLN A 146 -20.53 28.82 11.12
N ASN A 147 -19.80 29.86 11.56
CA ASN A 147 -19.81 31.18 10.94
C ASN A 147 -18.70 31.37 9.89
N MET A 148 -17.98 30.30 9.53
CA MET A 148 -16.83 30.37 8.63
C MET A 148 -17.29 30.88 7.26
N ASN A 149 -16.64 31.93 6.78
CA ASN A 149 -16.91 32.57 5.50
C ASN A 149 -15.61 32.87 4.74
N ALA A 150 -15.74 33.35 3.51
CA ALA A 150 -14.59 33.69 2.66
C ALA A 150 -13.64 34.72 3.30
N GLU A 151 -14.19 35.68 4.06
CA GLU A 151 -13.43 36.70 4.78
C GLU A 151 -12.56 36.08 5.91
N SER A 152 -13.07 35.04 6.58
CA SER A 152 -12.35 34.30 7.62
C SER A 152 -11.12 33.58 7.06
N LEU A 153 -11.17 33.14 5.80
CA LEU A 153 -10.09 32.43 5.10
C LEU A 153 -9.26 33.36 4.19
N LYS A 154 -9.50 34.68 4.25
CA LYS A 154 -8.83 35.70 3.43
C LYS A 154 -8.88 35.41 1.92
N MET A 155 -10.02 34.91 1.44
CA MET A 155 -10.23 34.51 0.03
C MET A 155 -11.48 35.16 -0.57
N PRO A 156 -11.59 35.27 -1.91
CA PRO A 156 -12.78 35.83 -2.54
C PRO A 156 -14.01 34.91 -2.36
N LYS A 157 -15.20 35.54 -2.24
CA LYS A 157 -16.48 34.82 -2.01
C LYS A 157 -16.79 33.82 -3.11
N GLU A 158 -16.51 34.19 -4.35
CA GLU A 158 -16.72 33.33 -5.54
C GLU A 158 -15.90 32.03 -5.45
N GLU A 159 -14.65 32.10 -5.03
CA GLU A 159 -13.77 30.93 -4.90
C GLU A 159 -14.19 30.05 -3.72
N PHE A 160 -14.58 30.67 -2.60
CA PHE A 160 -15.11 29.95 -1.44
C PHE A 160 -16.38 29.17 -1.78
N GLU A 161 -17.31 29.79 -2.50
CA GLU A 161 -18.54 29.15 -2.97
C GLU A 161 -18.25 28.06 -4.00
N ALA A 162 -17.29 28.27 -4.89
CA ALA A 162 -16.86 27.25 -5.87
C ALA A 162 -16.31 25.99 -5.19
N TYR A 163 -15.50 26.12 -4.14
CA TYR A 163 -15.02 24.97 -3.36
C TYR A 163 -16.11 24.31 -2.52
N THR A 164 -16.96 25.12 -1.87
CA THR A 164 -18.04 24.61 -1.01
C THR A 164 -19.13 23.88 -1.81
N SER A 165 -19.40 24.32 -3.03
CA SER A 165 -20.34 23.68 -3.95
C SER A 165 -19.75 22.52 -4.76
N GLY A 166 -18.42 22.30 -4.66
CA GLY A 166 -17.72 21.24 -5.39
C GLY A 166 -17.50 21.52 -6.89
N HIS A 167 -17.75 22.75 -7.36
CA HIS A 167 -17.47 23.15 -8.74
C HIS A 167 -15.96 23.25 -9.01
N GLN A 168 -15.17 23.55 -7.98
CA GLN A 168 -13.72 23.56 -8.04
C GLN A 168 -13.15 22.77 -6.85
N VAL A 169 -11.95 22.22 -7.04
CA VAL A 169 -11.18 21.61 -5.96
C VAL A 169 -10.04 22.57 -5.59
N PRO A 170 -9.73 22.74 -4.30
CA PRO A 170 -8.59 23.56 -3.92
C PRO A 170 -7.30 23.05 -4.55
N PRO A 171 -6.35 23.93 -4.89
CA PRO A 171 -5.08 23.53 -5.46
C PRO A 171 -4.38 22.50 -4.58
N LEU A 172 -3.88 21.44 -5.22
CA LEU A 172 -3.14 20.37 -4.57
C LEU A 172 -1.77 20.89 -4.13
N ASN A 173 -1.68 21.41 -2.91
CA ASN A 173 -0.40 21.78 -2.28
C ASN A 173 0.11 20.64 -1.38
N ALA A 174 1.41 20.56 -1.11
CA ALA A 174 2.03 19.55 -0.25
C ALA A 174 1.41 19.52 1.17
N MET A 175 1.04 20.69 1.70
CA MET A 175 0.27 20.80 2.96
C MET A 175 -1.16 20.25 2.85
N ASN A 176 -1.73 20.19 1.64
CA ASN A 176 -3.07 19.64 1.38
C ASN A 176 -3.06 18.12 1.19
N MET A 177 -1.94 17.55 0.73
CA MET A 177 -1.81 16.10 0.49
C MET A 177 -1.42 15.32 1.74
N GLY A 178 -0.69 15.93 2.68
CA GLY A 178 -0.15 15.25 3.86
C GLY A 178 -1.18 14.61 4.80
N CYS A 179 -2.43 15.07 4.76
CA CYS A 179 -3.52 14.56 5.60
C CYS A 179 -4.47 13.58 4.88
N ASN A 180 -4.24 13.26 3.60
CA ASN A 180 -5.08 12.30 2.89
C ASN A 180 -4.59 10.88 3.15
N GLN A 181 -5.33 10.10 3.94
CA GLN A 181 -5.02 8.70 4.26
C GLN A 181 -4.82 7.83 2.99
N SER A 182 -5.57 8.10 1.94
CA SER A 182 -5.44 7.41 0.65
C SER A 182 -4.09 7.67 -0.02
N ILE A 183 -3.60 8.91 0.05
CA ILE A 183 -2.30 9.29 -0.52
C ILE A 183 -1.18 8.68 0.32
N ARG A 184 -1.28 8.70 1.65
CA ARG A 184 -0.34 8.00 2.55
C ARG A 184 -0.22 6.52 2.24
N THR A 185 -1.35 5.84 2.06
CA THR A 185 -1.38 4.42 1.72
C THR A 185 -0.66 4.15 0.41
N MET A 186 -0.84 5.04 -0.58
CA MET A 186 -0.14 4.96 -1.86
C MET A 186 1.36 5.24 -1.72
N GLU A 187 1.75 6.27 -0.97
CA GLU A 187 3.15 6.60 -0.69
C GLU A 187 3.88 5.43 0.00
N ASN A 188 3.25 4.83 1.01
CA ASN A 188 3.75 3.65 1.70
C ASN A 188 3.88 2.45 0.76
N SER A 189 2.88 2.24 -0.09
CA SER A 189 2.92 1.18 -1.11
C SER A 189 4.07 1.40 -2.10
N LEU A 190 4.33 2.64 -2.53
CA LEU A 190 5.46 2.97 -3.41
C LEU A 190 6.82 2.70 -2.75
N VAL A 191 6.96 2.98 -1.45
CA VAL A 191 8.17 2.64 -0.70
C VAL A 191 8.38 1.12 -0.66
N GLN A 192 7.32 0.36 -0.38
CA GLN A 192 7.38 -1.10 -0.39
C GLN A 192 7.74 -1.66 -1.77
N VAL A 193 7.13 -1.13 -2.84
CA VAL A 193 7.45 -1.53 -4.22
C VAL A 193 8.92 -1.24 -4.56
N ARG A 194 9.48 -0.10 -4.15
CA ARG A 194 10.91 0.19 -4.32
C ARG A 194 11.80 -0.83 -3.61
N GLN A 195 11.46 -1.19 -2.38
CA GLN A 195 12.21 -2.21 -1.63
C GLN A 195 12.12 -3.59 -2.27
N LEU A 196 10.95 -3.98 -2.79
CA LEU A 196 10.75 -5.24 -3.52
C LEU A 196 11.56 -5.27 -4.81
N LEU A 197 11.60 -4.17 -5.55
CA LEU A 197 12.38 -4.04 -6.78
C LEU A 197 13.88 -4.21 -6.49
N GLU A 198 14.38 -3.63 -5.40
CA GLU A 198 15.77 -3.80 -4.99
C GLU A 198 16.10 -5.23 -4.56
N ARG A 199 15.19 -5.88 -3.81
CA ARG A 199 15.29 -7.31 -3.49
C ARG A 199 15.29 -8.19 -4.74
N GLN A 200 14.44 -7.89 -5.72
CA GLN A 200 14.36 -8.61 -6.99
C GLN A 200 15.68 -8.50 -7.76
N LYS A 201 16.29 -7.31 -7.82
CA LYS A 201 17.61 -7.13 -8.44
C LYS A 201 18.68 -7.98 -7.75
N ASN A 202 18.73 -7.95 -6.42
CA ASN A 202 19.70 -8.74 -5.65
C ASN A 202 19.50 -10.24 -5.86
N LEU A 203 18.26 -10.73 -5.84
CA LEU A 203 17.94 -12.12 -6.16
C LEU A 203 18.35 -12.51 -7.57
N LYS A 204 18.15 -11.63 -8.55
CA LYS A 204 18.54 -11.89 -9.94
C LYS A 204 20.07 -11.98 -10.10
N ILE A 205 20.84 -11.22 -9.33
CA ILE A 205 22.31 -11.31 -9.30
C ILE A 205 22.72 -12.65 -8.70
N LEU A 206 22.16 -13.03 -7.55
CA LEU A 206 22.46 -14.30 -6.88
C LEU A 206 22.08 -15.51 -7.74
N MET A 207 20.95 -15.45 -8.45
CA MET A 207 20.52 -16.52 -9.35
C MET A 207 21.52 -16.72 -10.50
N LYS A 208 22.02 -15.63 -11.09
CA LYS A 208 23.07 -15.72 -12.13
C LYS A 208 24.37 -16.30 -11.59
N GLU A 209 24.75 -15.94 -10.37
CA GLU A 209 25.95 -16.49 -9.75
C GLU A 209 25.80 -18.00 -9.50
N LEU A 210 24.63 -18.42 -9.01
CA LEU A 210 24.33 -19.84 -8.82
C LEU A 210 24.31 -20.60 -10.14
N GLU A 211 23.72 -20.03 -11.19
CA GLU A 211 23.69 -20.63 -12.54
C GLU A 211 25.10 -20.88 -13.08
N ILE A 212 26.01 -19.91 -12.91
CA ILE A 212 27.42 -20.06 -13.28
C ILE A 212 28.09 -21.18 -12.46
N ARG A 213 27.83 -21.23 -11.15
CA ARG A 213 28.42 -22.25 -10.26
C ARG A 213 27.95 -23.65 -10.61
N VAL A 214 26.64 -23.84 -10.78
CA VAL A 214 26.05 -25.12 -11.15
C VAL A 214 26.62 -25.59 -12.49
N LYS A 215 26.69 -24.70 -13.49
CA LYS A 215 27.26 -25.04 -14.80
C LYS A 215 28.71 -25.49 -14.69
N LYS A 216 29.51 -24.77 -13.90
CA LYS A 216 30.90 -25.13 -13.66
C LYS A 216 31.03 -26.51 -13.00
N GLU A 217 30.27 -26.77 -11.94
CA GLU A 217 30.28 -28.07 -11.26
C GLU A 217 29.80 -29.22 -12.16
N THR A 218 28.80 -28.98 -13.03
CA THR A 218 28.37 -29.99 -14.00
C THR A 218 29.41 -30.26 -15.08
N ASP A 219 30.10 -29.22 -15.56
CA ASP A 219 31.16 -29.37 -16.57
C ASP A 219 32.37 -30.11 -15.97
N GLU A 220 32.75 -29.79 -14.72
CA GLU A 220 33.81 -30.49 -13.97
C GLU A 220 33.47 -31.97 -13.75
N LEU A 221 32.24 -32.26 -13.31
CA LEU A 221 31.78 -33.64 -13.11
C LEU A 221 31.74 -34.43 -14.43
N SER A 222 31.27 -33.81 -15.52
CA SER A 222 31.26 -34.45 -16.84
C SER A 222 32.68 -34.80 -17.31
N ALA A 223 33.63 -33.90 -17.09
CA ALA A 223 35.03 -34.14 -17.45
C ALA A 223 35.64 -35.29 -16.64
N GLU A 224 35.35 -35.38 -15.34
CA GLU A 224 35.81 -36.48 -14.47
C GLU A 224 35.16 -37.82 -14.88
N VAL A 225 33.87 -37.82 -15.22
CA VAL A 225 33.18 -39.01 -15.75
C VAL A 225 33.78 -39.45 -17.09
N ASP A 226 34.06 -38.52 -18.01
CA ASP A 226 34.71 -38.82 -19.29
C ASP A 226 36.15 -39.34 -19.10
N GLU A 227 36.89 -38.82 -18.11
CA GLU A 227 38.23 -39.33 -17.76
C GLU A 227 38.17 -40.77 -17.22
N ILE A 228 37.18 -41.08 -16.36
CA ILE A 228 36.94 -42.45 -15.88
C ILE A 228 36.53 -43.38 -17.04
N LEU A 229 35.65 -42.93 -17.93
CA LEU A 229 35.23 -43.68 -19.12
C LEU A 229 36.37 -43.90 -20.13
N ASN A 230 37.33 -42.99 -20.21
CA ASN A 230 38.50 -43.15 -21.08
C ASN A 230 39.60 -44.03 -20.46
N SER A 231 39.64 -44.13 -19.13
CA SER A 231 40.55 -45.02 -18.41
C SER A 231 40.01 -46.44 -18.21
N TYR A 232 38.72 -46.68 -18.49
CA TYR A 232 38.06 -47.99 -18.40
C TYR A 232 37.30 -48.36 -19.69
N PRO A 233 37.48 -49.55 -20.28
CA PRO A 233 38.32 -50.65 -19.86
C PRO A 233 39.73 -50.60 -20.47
N SER A 234 40.71 -51.09 -19.71
CA SER A 234 42.13 -51.17 -20.06
C SER A 234 42.37 -51.88 -21.40
N GLU A 235 43.44 -51.46 -22.09
CA GLU A 235 43.99 -52.15 -23.27
C GLU A 235 44.17 -53.66 -23.03
N GLU A 236 44.48 -54.06 -21.79
CA GLU A 236 44.62 -55.46 -21.40
C GLU A 236 43.31 -56.25 -21.53
N LEU A 237 42.15 -55.68 -21.16
CA LEU A 237 40.87 -56.35 -21.34
C LEU A 237 40.47 -56.45 -22.82
N LYS A 238 40.78 -55.42 -23.61
CA LYS A 238 40.56 -55.43 -25.07
C LYS A 238 41.42 -56.49 -25.76
N GLN A 239 42.70 -56.57 -25.37
CA GLN A 239 43.63 -57.60 -25.85
C GLN A 239 43.22 -59.00 -25.40
N LEU A 240 42.71 -59.16 -24.17
CA LEU A 240 42.21 -60.44 -23.69
C LEU A 240 40.96 -60.89 -24.48
N THR A 241 40.02 -59.98 -24.75
CA THR A 241 38.86 -60.29 -25.61
C THR A 241 39.24 -60.59 -27.05
N GLU A 242 40.24 -59.91 -27.60
CA GLU A 242 40.74 -60.15 -28.96
C GLU A 242 41.48 -61.48 -29.05
N GLN A 243 42.28 -61.82 -28.05
CA GLN A 243 42.92 -63.14 -27.93
C GLN A 243 41.89 -64.26 -27.78
N ILE A 244 40.86 -64.08 -26.94
CA ILE A 244 39.77 -65.06 -26.79
C ILE A 244 39.03 -65.25 -28.12
N MET A 245 38.77 -64.18 -28.88
CA MET A 245 38.13 -64.27 -30.20
C MET A 245 38.99 -65.00 -31.25
N ILE A 246 40.31 -64.83 -31.21
CA ILE A 246 41.25 -65.53 -32.11
C ILE A 246 41.35 -67.01 -31.73
N GLU A 247 41.43 -67.32 -30.43
CA GLU A 247 41.51 -68.70 -29.92
C GLU A 247 40.21 -69.48 -30.21
N GLU A 248 39.04 -68.83 -30.09
CA GLU A 248 37.76 -69.42 -30.51
C GLU A 248 37.68 -69.68 -32.03
N ALA A 249 38.24 -68.78 -32.84
CA ALA A 249 38.28 -68.95 -34.30
C ALA A 249 39.24 -70.08 -34.75
N GLU A 250 40.39 -70.24 -34.09
CA GLU A 250 41.34 -71.33 -34.34
C GLU A 250 40.81 -72.69 -33.85
N LEU A 251 40.09 -72.71 -32.72
CA LEU A 251 39.43 -73.93 -32.22
C LEU A 251 38.28 -74.38 -33.13
N PHE A 252 37.56 -73.43 -33.76
CA PHE A 252 36.50 -73.74 -34.73
C PHE A 252 37.03 -74.18 -36.11
N GLY A 253 38.26 -73.80 -36.48
CA GLY A 253 38.89 -74.18 -37.76
C GLY A 253 39.25 -75.68 -37.88
N THR A 254 39.29 -76.42 -36.78
CA THR A 254 39.67 -77.85 -36.75
C THR A 254 38.52 -78.83 -36.49
N SER A 255 37.27 -78.37 -36.41
CA SER A 255 36.09 -79.26 -36.42
C SER A 255 34.92 -78.71 -37.24
N VAL A 256 34.94 -78.98 -38.54
CA VAL A 256 33.69 -78.94 -39.32
C VAL A 256 32.95 -80.24 -39.03
N SER A 257 31.90 -80.17 -38.21
CA SER A 257 30.58 -80.77 -38.48
C SER A 257 29.68 -80.79 -37.23
N SER A 258 28.42 -80.41 -37.46
CA SER A 258 27.23 -80.57 -36.60
C SER A 258 26.88 -79.32 -35.76
N SER A 259 26.24 -78.31 -36.33
CA SER A 259 24.80 -78.22 -36.63
C SER A 259 23.91 -78.06 -35.39
N THR A 260 23.13 -76.97 -35.45
CA THR A 260 21.74 -76.82 -35.02
C THR A 260 21.43 -76.58 -33.54
N LEU A 261 20.61 -75.54 -33.35
CA LEU A 261 19.50 -75.39 -32.39
C LEU A 261 19.68 -74.44 -31.20
N LEU A 262 18.74 -73.48 -31.16
CA LEU A 262 18.23 -72.63 -30.06
C LEU A 262 18.91 -71.26 -29.98
N ASN A 263 18.41 -70.17 -30.57
CA ASN A 263 17.05 -69.65 -30.68
C ASN A 263 16.23 -69.69 -29.38
N ASN A 264 15.77 -68.49 -28.99
CA ASN A 264 14.81 -68.14 -27.95
C ASN A 264 15.35 -68.02 -26.52
N ILE A 265 15.55 -66.77 -26.08
CA ILE A 265 14.64 -66.13 -25.10
C ILE A 265 14.60 -64.63 -25.44
N SER A 266 13.54 -64.24 -26.14
CA SER A 266 12.99 -62.88 -26.09
C SER A 266 11.53 -63.04 -25.70
N GLN A 267 11.20 -62.82 -24.43
CA GLN A 267 9.89 -62.42 -23.91
C GLN A 267 10.23 -61.78 -22.55
N SER A 268 9.77 -60.60 -22.16
CA SER A 268 8.42 -60.04 -22.23
C SER A 268 8.58 -58.64 -21.60
N SER A 269 8.39 -57.56 -22.36
CA SER A 269 7.15 -56.76 -22.41
C SER A 269 6.91 -55.83 -21.21
N ARG A 270 6.44 -54.62 -21.59
CA ARG A 270 5.67 -53.60 -20.84
C ARG A 270 6.46 -52.53 -20.07
N GLU A 271 6.11 -51.26 -20.08
CA GLU A 271 5.32 -50.32 -20.93
C GLU A 271 5.21 -49.02 -20.09
N LEU A 272 5.40 -47.85 -20.73
CA LEU A 272 4.62 -46.58 -20.62
C LEU A 272 4.47 -45.92 -19.21
N ASP A 273 4.49 -44.61 -19.00
CA ASP A 273 4.44 -43.38 -19.82
C ASP A 273 4.66 -42.20 -18.86
N PHE A 274 5.17 -41.05 -19.34
CA PHE A 274 4.48 -39.75 -19.13
C PHE A 274 5.03 -38.67 -20.08
N ILE A 275 4.10 -38.27 -20.94
CA ILE A 275 3.98 -37.15 -21.87
C ILE A 275 4.82 -35.91 -21.52
N ASP A 276 5.59 -35.44 -22.50
CA ASP A 276 5.98 -34.03 -22.63
C ASP A 276 5.45 -33.53 -23.99
N GLU A 277 4.54 -32.56 -23.95
CA GLU A 277 3.92 -31.98 -25.14
C GLU A 277 4.86 -30.92 -25.73
N ASN A 278 5.31 -31.20 -26.94
CA ASN A 278 6.34 -30.46 -27.63
C ASN A 278 5.80 -29.19 -28.30
N ALA A 279 6.72 -28.25 -28.45
CA ALA A 279 6.56 -27.06 -29.26
C ALA A 279 6.40 -27.38 -30.77
N SER A 280 5.64 -26.51 -31.44
CA SER A 280 5.83 -25.94 -32.79
C SER A 280 6.36 -26.79 -33.95
N ASN A 281 5.58 -26.82 -35.06
CA ASN A 281 5.97 -26.27 -36.38
C ASN A 281 4.80 -26.43 -37.40
N GLU A 282 4.41 -25.33 -38.08
CA GLU A 282 4.50 -25.09 -39.55
C GLU A 282 3.62 -26.05 -40.41
N GLU A 283 2.81 -25.69 -41.40
CA GLU A 283 2.85 -24.64 -42.43
C GLU A 283 1.56 -24.73 -43.31
N HIS A 284 1.14 -23.62 -43.96
CA HIS A 284 0.35 -23.51 -45.23
C HIS A 284 -1.12 -24.06 -45.28
N ASN A 285 -2.13 -23.48 -45.95
CA ASN A 285 -2.18 -22.59 -47.11
C ASN A 285 -3.55 -21.85 -47.26
N ASP A 286 -3.50 -20.64 -47.84
CA ASP A 286 -4.44 -19.92 -48.74
C ASP A 286 -5.98 -19.89 -48.57
N HIS A 287 -6.54 -18.67 -48.43
CA HIS A 287 -7.30 -17.98 -49.49
C HIS A 287 -7.80 -16.57 -49.09
N GLU A 288 -7.23 -15.55 -49.76
CA GLU A 288 -7.92 -14.53 -50.55
C GLU A 288 -9.27 -13.91 -50.06
N LYS A 289 -9.25 -12.61 -49.68
CA LYS A 289 -9.82 -11.49 -50.46
C LYS A 289 -9.83 -10.16 -49.67
N ASN A 290 -8.98 -9.25 -50.14
CA ASN A 290 -9.29 -7.88 -50.58
C ASN A 290 -10.40 -7.09 -49.82
N VAL A 291 -10.04 -5.98 -49.17
CA VAL A 291 -10.45 -4.61 -49.57
C VAL A 291 -9.50 -3.60 -48.90
N THR A 292 -8.73 -2.95 -49.77
CA THR A 292 -8.04 -1.67 -49.55
C THR A 292 -9.05 -0.53 -49.63
N SER A 293 -9.07 0.39 -48.66
CA SER A 293 -9.13 1.83 -48.97
C SER A 293 -8.91 2.68 -47.72
N GLN A 294 -7.94 3.56 -47.91
CA GLN A 294 -7.28 4.51 -47.02
C GLN A 294 -8.15 5.67 -46.49
N PRO A 295 -7.58 6.55 -45.64
CA PRO A 295 -8.28 7.55 -44.83
C PRO A 295 -8.44 8.89 -45.56
N SER A 296 -9.23 9.81 -44.99
CA SER A 296 -9.17 11.22 -45.40
C SER A 296 -9.46 12.20 -44.26
N SER A 297 -8.47 13.08 -44.10
CA SER A 297 -8.40 14.33 -43.34
C SER A 297 -9.60 15.29 -43.42
N ILE A 298 -9.79 16.00 -42.29
CA ILE A 298 -9.90 17.46 -42.11
C ILE A 298 -11.14 18.22 -42.67
N GLN A 299 -11.60 19.16 -41.83
CA GLN A 299 -12.25 20.47 -42.07
C GLN A 299 -13.77 20.65 -41.87
N ASP A 300 -14.02 21.61 -40.98
CA ASP A 300 -14.97 22.73 -41.06
C ASP A 300 -16.46 22.61 -40.67
N LEU A 301 -16.79 23.50 -39.72
CA LEU A 301 -18.03 24.26 -39.45
C LEU A 301 -19.36 23.49 -39.34
N VAL A 302 -20.03 23.61 -38.19
CA VAL A 302 -21.01 24.66 -37.81
C VAL A 302 -21.14 24.69 -36.29
#